data_AF-A0A9R0TJ04-F1
#
_entry.id   AF-A0A9R0TJ04-F1
#
_cell.length_a   1.000
_cell.length_b   1.000
_cell.length_c   1.000
_cell.angle_alpha   90.00
_cell.angle_beta   90.00
_cell.angle_gamma   90.00
#
_symmetry.space_group_name_H-M   'P 1'
#
loop_
_entity.id
_entity.type
_entity.pdbx_description
1 polymer ?
#
loop_
_entity_poly.entity_id
_entity_poly.type
_entity_poly.pdbx_seq_one_letter_code
_entity_poly.pdbx_strand_id
1 'polypeptide(L)'
;MDYMVVAMLICFLCASGDLPSVDAYGDMGTNGTFLTSPRSALFVLAGRNKYKGNNDVNLIVGWGTRLSSYGARVKIGIWSSQGQHHSQESGASIYISSIDLDRSSFSSIEAGFHVLPELYNNNNVHFFIRWTKDNYKSTGCYNLDCPGFVPASGAALVPGQAVAPPSTYDRDDRYITISMHTDPNTRDWVLYRDDLRKPQFLGHFSKELCPKLYGIAPGVAWIGFVKDRDQGGPAMGSGHFPEEGQRKV
;
A
#
# COMPACT_ATOMS: atom_id res chain seq x y z
N MET A 1 12.31 -16.67 16.00
CA MET A 1 11.90 -16.10 14.70
C MET A 1 11.70 -14.64 14.96
N ASP A 2 12.75 -13.85 14.75
CA ASP A 2 12.76 -12.44 15.09
C ASP A 2 12.06 -11.67 13.97
N TYR A 3 10.90 -11.12 14.28
CA TYR A 3 10.16 -10.23 13.41
C TYR A 3 10.66 -8.81 13.62
N MET A 4 11.02 -8.11 12.55
CA MET A 4 11.24 -6.68 12.61
C MET A 4 9.85 -6.02 12.66
N VAL A 5 9.47 -5.48 13.82
CA VAL A 5 8.30 -4.58 13.91
C VAL A 5 8.75 -3.24 13.33
N VAL A 6 8.56 -3.04 12.03
CA VAL A 6 8.55 -1.69 11.48
C VAL A 6 7.19 -1.11 11.80
N ALA A 7 7.10 -0.38 12.91
CA ALA A 7 6.05 0.59 13.05
C ALA A 7 6.29 1.62 11.93
N MET A 8 5.39 1.71 10.96
CA MET A 8 5.21 2.96 10.19
C MET A 8 4.62 4.01 11.14
N LEU A 9 5.34 4.34 12.20
CA LEU A 9 5.41 5.70 12.71
C LEU A 9 6.56 6.31 11.92
N ILE A 10 6.33 7.45 11.29
CA ILE A 10 7.42 8.33 10.88
C ILE A 10 8.02 8.90 12.17
N CYS A 11 8.84 8.10 12.87
CA CYS A 11 9.64 8.53 14.00
C CYS A 11 11.09 8.11 13.75
N PHE A 12 11.91 9.13 13.55
CA PHE A 12 13.36 9.09 13.56
C PHE A 12 13.86 8.39 14.83
N LEU A 13 14.68 7.35 14.68
CA LEU A 13 15.86 7.07 15.51
C LEU A 13 16.62 5.87 14.91
N CYS A 14 17.78 6.21 14.34
CA CYS A 14 18.96 5.40 14.02
C CYS A 14 18.81 3.91 13.61
N ALA A 15 19.10 3.62 12.35
CA ALA A 15 20.17 2.70 11.97
C ALA A 15 20.61 2.98 10.52
N SER A 16 21.92 2.99 10.30
CA SER A 16 22.62 3.26 9.05
C SER A 16 22.38 2.18 7.99
N GLY A 17 21.99 2.61 6.79
CA GLY A 17 22.01 1.84 5.56
C GLY A 17 21.61 2.76 4.40
N ASP A 18 22.29 2.64 3.25
CA ASP A 18 22.01 3.44 2.06
C ASP A 18 20.52 3.35 1.69
N LEU A 19 19.80 4.48 1.75
CA LEU A 19 18.38 4.56 1.43
C LEU A 19 18.20 5.02 -0.02
N PRO A 20 17.73 4.14 -0.92
CA PRO A 20 17.39 4.54 -2.27
C PRO A 20 15.99 5.17 -2.36
N SER A 21 15.89 6.29 -3.07
CA SER A 21 14.62 6.80 -3.58
C SER A 21 14.23 6.04 -4.86
N VAL A 22 12.96 5.62 -4.94
CA VAL A 22 12.39 4.94 -6.09
C VAL A 22 11.51 5.93 -6.86
N ASP A 23 11.78 6.11 -8.15
CA ASP A 23 10.96 6.98 -8.99
C ASP A 23 9.67 6.29 -9.49
N ALA A 24 8.88 7.04 -10.26
CA ALA A 24 7.62 6.63 -10.91
C ALA A 24 7.61 5.28 -11.60
N TYR A 25 8.79 4.87 -12.05
CA TYR A 25 8.96 3.70 -12.88
C TYR A 25 9.66 2.58 -12.10
N GLY A 26 10.13 2.83 -10.87
CA GLY A 26 10.95 1.88 -10.13
C GLY A 26 12.46 2.10 -10.24
N ASP A 27 12.95 3.19 -10.83
CA ASP A 27 14.40 3.42 -10.97
C ASP A 27 15.03 3.96 -9.69
N MET A 28 16.22 3.43 -9.38
CA MET A 28 17.11 3.91 -8.33
C MET A 28 18.04 5.00 -8.85
N GLY A 29 17.84 6.24 -8.40
CA GLY A 29 18.86 7.27 -8.53
C GLY A 29 19.98 7.04 -7.51
N THR A 30 21.19 6.68 -7.96
CA THR A 30 22.38 6.50 -7.09
C THR A 30 23.32 7.71 -7.04
N ASN A 31 22.97 8.83 -7.66
CA ASN A 31 23.90 9.96 -7.79
C ASN A 31 23.64 11.06 -6.75
N GLY A 32 24.24 10.86 -5.56
CA GLY A 32 24.42 11.90 -4.56
C GLY A 32 25.62 11.61 -3.68
N THR A 33 26.82 12.04 -4.08
CA THR A 33 27.99 12.04 -3.19
C THR A 33 27.87 13.21 -2.22
N PHE A 34 27.75 12.98 -0.90
CA PHE A 34 28.21 13.97 0.09
C PHE A 34 28.61 13.35 1.45
N LEU A 35 29.57 14.04 2.04
CA LEU A 35 30.49 13.76 3.15
C LEU A 35 29.89 13.29 4.49
N THR A 36 30.70 12.48 5.17
CA THR A 36 30.57 11.96 6.52
C THR A 36 30.48 13.04 7.59
N SER A 37 29.33 13.18 8.27
CA SER A 37 29.19 13.81 9.60
C SER A 37 27.79 13.54 10.18
N PRO A 38 27.61 13.34 11.50
CA PRO A 38 26.39 12.80 12.07
C PRO A 38 25.33 13.90 12.20
N ARG A 39 24.56 14.12 11.14
CA ARG A 39 23.35 14.95 11.16
C ARG A 39 22.24 14.31 10.34
N SER A 40 21.03 14.45 10.85
CA SER A 40 19.75 13.97 10.37
C SER A 40 19.65 13.96 8.85
N ALA A 41 19.27 12.81 8.27
CA ALA A 41 19.04 12.70 6.84
C ALA A 41 17.82 13.54 6.42
N LEU A 42 18.02 14.37 5.39
CA LEU A 42 16.98 15.16 4.75
C LEU A 42 16.10 14.23 3.90
N PHE A 43 14.79 14.23 4.15
CA PHE A 43 13.79 13.52 3.34
C PHE A 43 13.69 14.17 1.95
N VAL A 44 13.72 13.35 0.88
CA VAL A 44 13.47 13.80 -0.49
C VAL A 44 12.12 13.26 -0.95
N LEU A 45 11.21 14.16 -1.37
CA LEU A 45 9.95 13.83 -2.04
C LEU A 45 10.21 12.87 -3.20
N ALA A 46 9.70 11.64 -3.13
CA ALA A 46 9.72 10.73 -4.27
C ALA A 46 8.58 11.08 -5.24
N GLY A 47 8.93 11.78 -6.33
CA GLY A 47 8.24 11.77 -7.64
C GLY A 47 6.81 12.32 -7.73
N ARG A 48 6.63 13.45 -8.44
CA ARG A 48 5.32 13.90 -8.95
C ARG A 48 5.12 13.29 -10.35
N ASN A 49 4.24 12.31 -10.50
CA ASN A 49 4.08 11.63 -11.79
C ASN A 49 2.83 12.13 -12.51
N LYS A 50 3.05 12.91 -13.59
CA LYS A 50 2.03 13.17 -14.60
C LYS A 50 2.01 12.00 -15.58
N TYR A 51 0.89 11.30 -15.70
CA TYR A 51 0.71 10.37 -16.80
C TYR A 51 0.65 11.14 -18.13
N LYS A 52 1.41 10.69 -19.13
CA LYS A 52 1.45 11.31 -20.45
C LYS A 52 0.15 10.98 -21.18
N GLY A 53 -0.86 11.85 -21.07
CA GLY A 53 -2.12 11.76 -21.82
C GLY A 53 -3.41 12.09 -21.05
N ASN A 54 -3.36 12.20 -19.72
CA ASN A 54 -4.51 12.61 -18.89
C ASN A 54 -4.01 13.49 -17.74
N ASN A 55 -4.84 14.40 -17.24
CA ASN A 55 -4.48 15.30 -16.13
C ASN A 55 -4.30 14.59 -14.77
N ASP A 56 -4.45 13.26 -14.73
CA ASP A 56 -4.21 12.40 -13.56
C ASP A 56 -2.81 12.62 -12.95
N VAL A 57 -2.80 13.19 -11.74
CA VAL A 57 -1.65 13.24 -10.84
C VAL A 57 -1.74 12.06 -9.89
N ASN A 58 -0.79 11.13 -9.99
CA ASN A 58 -0.62 10.07 -9.01
C ASN A 58 0.59 10.41 -8.14
N LEU A 59 0.37 10.58 -6.83
CA LEU A 59 1.43 10.62 -5.84
C LEU A 59 1.46 9.27 -5.13
N ILE A 60 2.62 8.62 -5.13
CA ILE A 60 2.83 7.36 -4.41
C ILE A 60 4.06 7.57 -3.54
N VAL A 61 3.91 7.33 -2.25
CA VAL A 61 5.00 7.38 -1.28
C VAL A 61 5.06 6.03 -0.60
N GLY A 62 6.24 5.41 -0.57
CA GLY A 62 6.36 4.10 0.05
C GLY A 62 7.77 3.69 0.39
N TRP A 63 7.86 2.65 1.20
CA TRP A 63 9.09 1.93 1.46
C TRP A 63 8.99 0.57 0.78
N GLY A 64 10.09 0.07 0.23
CA GLY A 64 10.13 -1.23 -0.42
C GLY A 64 11.44 -1.95 -0.19
N THR A 65 11.40 -3.28 -0.25
CA THR A 65 12.59 -4.13 -0.14
C THR A 65 13.14 -4.46 -1.51
N ARG A 66 14.46 -4.39 -1.68
CA ARG A 66 15.16 -4.92 -2.87
C ARG A 66 15.41 -6.43 -2.82
N LEU A 67 15.06 -7.06 -1.70
CA LEU A 67 15.29 -8.47 -1.45
C LEU A 67 13.97 -9.22 -1.57
N SER A 68 14.04 -10.42 -2.13
CA SER A 68 12.88 -11.28 -2.26
C SER A 68 12.35 -11.67 -0.87
N SER A 69 11.03 -11.63 -0.70
CA SER A 69 10.37 -11.87 0.59
C SER A 69 9.25 -12.89 0.47
N TYR A 70 8.98 -13.63 1.54
CA TYR A 70 7.83 -14.52 1.62
C TYR A 70 6.53 -13.80 2.01
N GLY A 71 6.60 -12.52 2.36
CA GLY A 71 5.43 -11.70 2.65
C GLY A 71 5.72 -10.37 3.29
N ALA A 72 4.64 -9.68 3.65
CA ALA A 72 4.66 -8.41 4.37
C ALA A 72 3.53 -8.38 5.41
N ARG A 73 3.74 -7.55 6.42
CA ARG A 73 2.73 -7.16 7.41
C ARG A 73 2.76 -5.65 7.54
N VAL A 74 1.60 -5.04 7.71
CA VAL A 74 1.46 -3.59 7.88
C VAL A 74 0.35 -3.28 8.87
N LYS A 75 0.54 -2.21 9.65
CA LYS A 75 -0.51 -1.56 10.44
C LYS A 75 -0.88 -0.26 9.73
N ILE A 76 -2.11 -0.17 9.22
CA ILE A 76 -2.61 0.98 8.44
C ILE A 76 -3.58 1.79 9.29
N GLY A 77 -3.40 3.11 9.30
CA GLY A 77 -4.34 4.06 9.91
C GLY A 77 -5.61 4.17 9.08
N ILE A 78 -6.78 4.15 9.74
CA ILE A 78 -8.08 4.21 9.08
C ILE A 78 -8.56 5.66 9.06
N TRP A 79 -8.09 6.45 8.10
CA TRP A 79 -8.45 7.86 7.98
C TRP A 79 -9.48 8.08 6.87
N SER A 80 -10.64 8.63 7.23
CA SER A 80 -11.63 9.09 6.25
C SER A 80 -11.35 10.52 5.84
N SER A 81 -11.57 10.84 4.56
CA SER A 81 -11.49 12.21 4.05
C SER A 81 -12.88 12.79 3.82
N GLN A 82 -13.33 13.64 4.76
CA GLN A 82 -14.57 14.39 4.57
C GLN A 82 -14.35 15.43 3.47
N GLY A 83 -15.00 15.25 2.32
CA GLY A 83 -14.92 16.17 1.19
C GLY A 83 -14.01 15.74 0.03
N GLN A 84 -13.43 14.53 0.05
CA GLN A 84 -12.81 13.96 -1.14
C GLN A 84 -13.79 13.91 -2.31
N HIS A 85 -13.37 14.43 -3.47
CA HIS A 85 -14.23 14.52 -4.66
C HIS A 85 -14.39 13.17 -5.36
N HIS A 86 -15.43 13.06 -6.19
CA HIS A 86 -15.76 11.82 -6.92
C HIS A 86 -14.62 11.32 -7.82
N SER A 87 -13.78 12.20 -8.35
CA SER A 87 -12.65 11.86 -9.22
C SER A 87 -11.34 11.56 -8.49
N GLN A 88 -11.36 11.48 -7.15
CA GLN A 88 -10.17 11.38 -6.31
C GLN A 88 -10.06 10.05 -5.58
N GLU A 89 -8.83 9.61 -5.33
CA GLU A 89 -8.50 8.44 -4.52
C GLU A 89 -7.43 8.78 -3.50
N SER A 90 -7.52 8.22 -2.29
CA SER A 90 -6.46 8.26 -1.29
C SER A 90 -6.44 6.95 -0.51
N GLY A 91 -5.26 6.45 -0.14
CA GLY A 91 -5.19 5.18 0.58
C GLY A 91 -3.79 4.74 0.96
N ALA A 92 -3.73 3.57 1.59
CA ALA A 92 -2.49 2.88 1.90
C ALA A 92 -2.65 1.35 1.81
N SER A 93 -1.59 0.66 1.39
CA SER A 93 -1.65 -0.78 1.09
C SER A 93 -0.31 -1.50 1.23
N ILE A 94 -0.39 -2.82 1.33
CA ILE A 94 0.72 -3.72 0.97
C ILE A 94 0.63 -3.94 -0.54
N TYR A 95 1.77 -3.81 -1.21
CA TYR A 95 1.93 -4.04 -2.63
C TYR A 95 3.03 -5.08 -2.88
N ILE A 96 2.66 -6.21 -3.50
CA ILE A 96 3.60 -7.26 -3.88
C ILE A 96 3.68 -7.28 -5.40
N SER A 97 4.90 -7.22 -5.94
CA SER A 97 5.06 -7.14 -7.39
C SER A 97 6.32 -7.82 -7.92
N SER A 98 6.28 -8.12 -9.20
CA SER A 98 7.42 -8.60 -9.99
C SER A 98 8.08 -7.46 -10.76
N ILE A 99 7.94 -6.21 -10.31
CA ILE A 99 8.43 -5.03 -11.04
C ILE A 99 9.95 -5.08 -11.23
N ASP A 100 10.66 -5.64 -10.25
CA ASP A 100 12.11 -5.83 -10.29
C ASP A 100 12.56 -6.86 -11.35
N LEU A 101 11.64 -7.70 -11.83
CA LEU A 101 11.93 -8.70 -12.87
C LEU A 101 11.67 -8.18 -14.28
N ASP A 102 10.54 -7.51 -14.48
CA ASP A 102 10.15 -6.96 -15.77
C ASP A 102 9.13 -5.84 -15.60
N ARG A 103 9.61 -4.60 -15.77
CA ARG A 103 8.83 -3.37 -15.60
C ARG A 103 7.76 -3.18 -16.68
N SER A 104 7.94 -3.78 -17.85
CA SER A 104 7.03 -3.60 -18.98
C SER A 104 5.78 -4.51 -18.88
N SER A 105 5.87 -5.59 -18.11
CA SER A 105 4.78 -6.58 -17.94
C SER A 105 4.74 -7.15 -16.52
N PHE A 106 4.99 -6.33 -15.51
CA PHE A 106 4.99 -6.82 -14.13
C PHE A 106 3.60 -7.31 -13.72
N SER A 107 3.58 -8.30 -12.85
CA SER A 107 2.39 -8.73 -12.14
C SER A 107 2.43 -8.16 -10.73
N SER A 108 1.27 -7.81 -10.19
CA SER A 108 1.15 -7.35 -8.82
C SER A 108 -0.16 -7.78 -8.16
N ILE A 109 -0.12 -7.87 -6.84
CA ILE A 109 -1.27 -8.03 -5.96
C ILE A 109 -1.16 -6.99 -4.84
N GLU A 110 -2.30 -6.47 -4.44
CA GLU A 110 -2.40 -5.34 -3.53
C GLU A 110 -3.58 -5.53 -2.60
N ALA A 111 -3.39 -5.17 -1.33
CA ALA A 111 -4.44 -5.15 -0.32
C ALA A 111 -4.22 -3.99 0.65
N GLY A 112 -5.29 -3.27 0.97
CA GLY A 112 -5.18 -2.07 1.80
C GLY A 112 -6.51 -1.41 2.10
N PHE A 113 -6.44 -0.14 2.46
CA PHE A 113 -7.59 0.70 2.75
C PHE A 113 -7.52 1.97 1.93
N HIS A 114 -8.64 2.37 1.34
CA HIS A 114 -8.72 3.61 0.56
C HIS A 114 -10.07 4.30 0.72
N VAL A 115 -10.11 5.57 0.34
CA VAL A 115 -11.32 6.33 0.08
C VAL A 115 -11.36 6.51 -1.44
N LEU A 116 -12.42 6.01 -2.09
CA LEU A 116 -12.63 6.11 -3.53
C LEU A 116 -14.12 6.36 -3.84
N PRO A 117 -14.57 7.62 -3.84
CA PRO A 117 -15.99 7.90 -4.00
C PRO A 117 -16.53 7.54 -5.39
N GLU A 118 -15.67 7.49 -6.43
CA GLU A 118 -16.02 6.95 -7.76
C GLU A 118 -16.59 5.54 -7.69
N LEU A 119 -16.00 4.70 -6.83
CA LEU A 119 -16.31 3.27 -6.74
C LEU A 119 -17.46 2.98 -5.76
N TYR A 120 -17.51 3.68 -4.62
CA TYR A 120 -18.45 3.35 -3.54
C TYR A 120 -19.60 4.35 -3.37
N ASN A 121 -19.60 5.43 -4.14
CA ASN A 121 -20.58 6.51 -4.05
C ASN A 121 -20.69 7.12 -2.63
N ASN A 122 -19.58 7.14 -1.89
CA ASN A 122 -19.46 7.71 -0.55
C ASN A 122 -17.98 7.99 -0.22
N ASN A 123 -17.73 8.63 0.94
CA ASN A 123 -16.39 9.02 1.38
C ASN A 123 -15.88 8.19 2.58
N ASN A 124 -16.45 7.01 2.81
CA ASN A 124 -15.99 6.10 3.85
C ASN A 124 -14.65 5.48 3.45
N VAL A 125 -13.92 4.97 4.45
CA VAL A 125 -12.76 4.12 4.20
C VAL A 125 -13.25 2.72 3.88
N HIS A 126 -12.80 2.16 2.77
CA HIS A 126 -13.12 0.80 2.36
C HIS A 126 -11.85 -0.04 2.35
N PHE A 127 -11.98 -1.28 2.81
CA PHE A 127 -10.96 -2.30 2.57
C PHE A 127 -11.03 -2.71 1.10
N PHE A 128 -9.89 -2.74 0.43
CA PHE A 128 -9.82 -3.09 -0.98
C PHE A 128 -8.73 -4.11 -1.25
N ILE A 129 -8.93 -4.82 -2.36
CA ILE A 129 -7.88 -5.56 -3.02
C ILE A 129 -7.81 -5.14 -4.48
N ARG A 130 -6.63 -5.30 -5.09
CA ARG A 130 -6.40 -5.05 -6.51
C ARG A 130 -5.28 -5.96 -7.00
N TRP A 131 -5.30 -6.33 -8.27
CA TRP A 131 -4.24 -7.12 -8.86
C TRP A 131 -4.13 -6.87 -10.36
N THR A 132 -2.99 -7.22 -10.94
CA THR A 132 -2.80 -7.28 -12.39
C THR A 132 -1.74 -8.33 -12.74
N LYS A 133 -1.86 -8.92 -13.92
CA LYS A 133 -0.85 -9.83 -14.49
C LYS A 133 0.10 -9.11 -15.43
N ASP A 134 -0.32 -7.98 -15.98
CA ASP A 134 0.24 -7.38 -17.20
C ASP A 134 0.42 -5.87 -17.09
N ASN A 135 0.74 -5.37 -15.90
CA ASN A 135 0.88 -3.94 -15.62
C ASN A 135 -0.35 -3.12 -16.07
N TYR A 136 -1.53 -3.60 -15.69
CA TYR A 136 -2.83 -2.96 -15.94
C TYR A 136 -3.16 -2.69 -17.42
N LYS A 137 -2.54 -3.41 -18.36
CA LYS A 137 -2.81 -3.25 -19.80
C LYS A 137 -4.16 -3.82 -20.20
N SER A 138 -4.44 -5.06 -19.77
CA SER A 138 -5.70 -5.75 -20.04
C SER A 138 -6.31 -6.39 -18.80
N THR A 139 -5.54 -6.52 -17.71
CA THR A 139 -6.02 -7.12 -16.46
C THR A 139 -6.00 -6.15 -15.29
N GLY A 140 -6.99 -6.29 -14.42
CA GLY A 140 -7.06 -5.62 -13.13
C GLY A 140 -8.38 -4.91 -12.91
N CYS A 141 -8.87 -5.02 -11.70
CA CYS A 141 -10.09 -4.39 -11.20
C CYS A 141 -9.95 -4.22 -9.69
N TYR A 142 -10.84 -3.42 -9.10
CA TYR A 142 -10.95 -3.38 -7.65
C TYR A 142 -11.83 -4.52 -7.14
N ASN A 143 -11.56 -4.93 -5.90
CA ASN A 143 -12.41 -5.84 -5.16
C ASN A 143 -12.68 -7.15 -5.93
N LEU A 144 -13.92 -7.62 -5.91
CA LEU A 144 -14.34 -8.86 -6.54
C LEU A 144 -14.98 -8.63 -7.93
N ASP A 145 -14.78 -7.44 -8.52
CA ASP A 145 -15.37 -7.08 -9.81
C ASP A 145 -14.82 -7.94 -10.95
N CYS A 146 -13.66 -8.57 -10.75
CA CYS A 146 -13.07 -9.54 -11.65
C CYS A 146 -12.44 -10.72 -10.86
N PRO A 147 -12.43 -11.93 -11.44
CA PRO A 147 -11.94 -13.12 -10.74
C PRO A 147 -10.44 -13.04 -10.46
N GLY A 148 -10.04 -13.20 -9.20
CA GLY A 148 -8.61 -13.34 -8.86
C GLY A 148 -8.32 -13.46 -7.37
N PHE A 149 -9.15 -12.87 -6.52
CA PHE A 149 -9.14 -13.10 -5.08
C PHE A 149 -10.31 -14.00 -4.69
N VAL A 150 -10.05 -14.99 -3.83
CA VAL A 150 -11.06 -15.90 -3.27
C VAL A 150 -11.21 -15.60 -1.78
N PRO A 151 -12.31 -14.95 -1.36
CA PRO A 151 -12.57 -14.66 0.05
C PRO A 151 -12.75 -15.94 0.88
N ALA A 152 -12.30 -15.92 2.11
CA ALA A 152 -12.59 -16.97 3.08
C ALA A 152 -14.06 -16.92 3.52
N SER A 153 -14.66 -18.09 3.74
CA SER A 153 -16.01 -18.17 4.32
C SER A 153 -16.00 -17.58 5.74
N GLY A 154 -16.87 -16.60 5.98
CA GLY A 154 -16.94 -15.91 7.28
C GLY A 154 -15.77 -14.97 7.56
N ALA A 155 -15.05 -14.50 6.54
CA ALA A 155 -13.95 -13.55 6.69
C ALA A 155 -14.38 -12.32 7.50
N ALA A 156 -13.55 -11.91 8.46
CA ALA A 156 -13.80 -10.77 9.34
C ALA A 156 -13.73 -9.40 8.63
N LEU A 157 -13.30 -9.40 7.37
CA LEU A 157 -13.19 -8.24 6.49
C LEU A 157 -13.22 -8.73 5.04
N VAL A 158 -14.11 -8.20 4.21
CA VAL A 158 -14.25 -8.59 2.80
C VAL A 158 -13.97 -7.41 1.85
N PRO A 159 -13.41 -7.64 0.64
CA PRO A 159 -13.14 -6.55 -0.30
C PRO A 159 -14.38 -5.71 -0.60
N GLY A 160 -14.22 -4.39 -0.62
CA GLY A 160 -15.29 -3.41 -0.79
C GLY A 160 -16.05 -3.08 0.51
N GLN A 161 -15.77 -3.73 1.63
CA GLN A 161 -16.43 -3.44 2.90
C GLN A 161 -15.98 -2.10 3.47
N ALA A 162 -16.95 -1.26 3.86
CA ALA A 162 -16.69 -0.04 4.62
C ALA A 162 -16.18 -0.36 6.03
N VAL A 163 -15.19 0.41 6.49
CA VAL A 163 -14.58 0.27 7.81
C VAL A 163 -14.97 1.45 8.67
N ALA A 164 -15.48 1.17 9.86
CA ALA A 164 -15.90 2.18 10.82
C ALA A 164 -15.61 1.76 12.27
N PRO A 165 -15.46 2.72 13.19
CA PRO A 165 -15.31 4.16 12.93
C PRO A 165 -13.91 4.50 12.37
N PRO A 166 -13.77 5.58 11.58
CA PRO A 166 -12.44 6.09 11.19
C PRO A 166 -11.76 6.79 12.37
N SER A 167 -10.45 7.02 12.23
CA SER A 167 -9.65 7.90 13.08
C SER A 167 -10.21 9.32 13.08
N THR A 168 -10.02 10.02 14.19
CA THR A 168 -10.40 11.42 14.38
C THR A 168 -9.18 12.19 14.84
N TYR A 169 -8.83 13.24 14.10
CA TYR A 169 -7.68 14.10 14.40
C TYR A 169 -7.73 14.60 15.85
N ASP A 170 -6.60 14.49 16.55
CA ASP A 170 -6.39 14.90 17.94
C ASP A 170 -7.34 14.22 18.95
N ARG A 171 -7.94 13.08 18.59
CA ARG A 171 -8.85 12.32 19.45
C ARG A 171 -8.55 10.82 19.46
N ASP A 172 -8.94 10.14 18.39
CA ASP A 172 -9.02 8.68 18.32
C ASP A 172 -8.18 8.18 17.14
N ASP A 173 -7.15 7.38 17.41
CA ASP A 173 -6.43 6.67 16.36
C ASP A 173 -6.99 5.25 16.19
N ARG A 174 -7.39 4.93 14.96
CA ARG A 174 -7.89 3.62 14.56
C ARG A 174 -6.94 3.02 13.54
N TYR A 175 -6.58 1.76 13.76
CA TYR A 175 -5.69 1.03 12.88
C TYR A 175 -6.19 -0.39 12.64
N ILE A 176 -5.88 -0.92 11.47
CA ILE A 176 -6.04 -2.35 11.17
C ILE A 176 -4.68 -2.90 10.74
N THR A 177 -4.34 -4.09 11.24
CA THR A 177 -3.11 -4.78 10.82
C THR A 177 -3.47 -5.89 9.86
N ILE A 178 -2.90 -5.86 8.66
CA ILE A 178 -3.04 -6.93 7.67
C ILE A 178 -1.67 -7.52 7.33
N SER A 179 -1.66 -8.78 6.92
CA SER A 179 -0.47 -9.41 6.34
C SER A 179 -0.81 -10.20 5.10
N MET A 180 0.11 -10.17 4.13
CA MET A 180 0.03 -10.91 2.89
C MET A 180 1.31 -11.71 2.72
N HIS A 181 1.19 -13.03 2.67
CA HIS A 181 2.34 -13.94 2.62
C HIS A 181 2.02 -15.18 1.78
N THR A 182 3.04 -15.89 1.33
CA THR A 182 2.84 -17.14 0.59
C THR A 182 2.48 -18.28 1.53
N ASP A 183 1.51 -19.11 1.18
CA ASP A 183 1.28 -20.39 1.86
C ASP A 183 2.31 -21.43 1.38
N PRO A 184 3.10 -22.05 2.26
CA PRO A 184 4.10 -23.04 1.86
C PRO A 184 3.51 -24.27 1.17
N ASN A 185 2.23 -24.60 1.42
CA ASN A 185 1.59 -25.80 0.88
C ASN A 185 1.02 -25.55 -0.53
N THR A 186 0.16 -24.54 -0.68
CA THR A 186 -0.48 -24.27 -1.97
C THR A 186 0.37 -23.39 -2.87
N ARG A 187 1.25 -22.54 -2.29
CA ARG A 187 1.98 -21.43 -2.92
C ARG A 187 1.11 -20.24 -3.33
N ASP A 188 -0.12 -20.20 -2.85
CA ASP A 188 -0.98 -19.03 -3.01
C ASP A 188 -0.52 -17.88 -2.11
N TRP A 189 -0.95 -16.67 -2.44
CA TRP A 189 -0.77 -15.52 -1.56
C TRP A 189 -1.98 -15.38 -0.66
N VAL A 190 -1.78 -15.67 0.62
CA VAL A 190 -2.82 -15.63 1.65
C VAL A 190 -2.83 -14.28 2.36
N LEU A 191 -4.03 -13.77 2.61
CA LEU A 191 -4.27 -12.49 3.26
C LEU A 191 -4.92 -12.68 4.62
N TYR A 192 -4.39 -12.02 5.64
CA TYR A 192 -4.84 -12.12 7.03
C TYR A 192 -5.10 -10.75 7.64
N ARG A 193 -6.01 -10.72 8.60
CA ARG A 193 -6.18 -9.63 9.57
C ARG A 193 -5.57 -10.05 10.90
N ASP A 194 -4.53 -9.34 11.33
CA ASP A 194 -3.64 -9.72 12.43
C ASP A 194 -3.88 -8.96 13.74
N ASP A 195 -4.68 -7.89 13.74
CA ASP A 195 -4.99 -7.07 14.93
C ASP A 195 -6.10 -7.65 15.83
N LEU A 196 -6.68 -8.78 15.46
CA LEU A 196 -7.70 -9.47 16.23
C LEU A 196 -7.09 -10.40 17.29
N ARG A 197 -7.89 -10.80 18.30
CA ARG A 197 -7.45 -11.77 19.35
C ARG A 197 -6.82 -13.04 18.77
N LYS A 198 -7.32 -13.49 17.62
CA LYS A 198 -6.72 -14.53 16.79
C LYS A 198 -6.65 -14.01 15.36
N PRO A 199 -5.50 -14.10 14.66
CA PRO A 199 -5.40 -13.76 13.26
C PRO A 199 -6.49 -14.48 12.44
N GLN A 200 -7.20 -13.72 11.60
CA GLN A 200 -8.28 -14.24 10.77
C GLN A 200 -7.85 -14.28 9.32
N PHE A 201 -8.02 -15.45 8.70
CA PHE A 201 -7.81 -15.63 7.27
C PHE A 201 -8.92 -14.90 6.50
N LEU A 202 -8.54 -13.97 5.62
CA LEU A 202 -9.48 -13.18 4.83
C LEU A 202 -9.74 -13.77 3.44
N GLY A 203 -8.77 -14.52 2.91
CA GLY A 203 -8.83 -15.11 1.58
C GLY A 203 -7.45 -15.19 0.94
N HIS A 204 -7.41 -15.57 -0.34
CA HIS A 204 -6.15 -15.74 -1.05
C HIS A 204 -6.24 -15.31 -2.52
N PHE A 205 -5.08 -14.95 -3.08
CA PHE A 205 -4.85 -14.89 -4.53
C PHE A 205 -4.19 -16.20 -4.97
N SER A 206 -4.79 -16.86 -5.96
CA SER A 206 -4.23 -18.08 -6.52
C SER A 206 -2.84 -17.83 -7.10
N LYS A 207 -1.91 -18.76 -6.92
CA LYS A 207 -0.58 -18.73 -7.57
C LYS A 207 -0.65 -18.67 -9.10
N GLU A 208 -1.73 -19.18 -9.70
CA GLU A 208 -1.99 -19.14 -11.14
C GLU A 208 -2.43 -17.74 -11.60
N LEU A 209 -2.83 -16.89 -10.65
CA LEU A 209 -3.13 -15.50 -10.95
C LEU A 209 -1.87 -14.82 -11.47
N CYS A 210 -0.78 -14.84 -10.71
CA CYS A 210 0.46 -14.15 -11.05
C CYS A 210 1.65 -15.13 -10.97
N PRO A 211 1.97 -15.87 -12.04
CA PRO A 211 3.07 -16.86 -12.02
C PRO A 211 4.43 -16.27 -11.66
N LYS A 212 4.65 -14.97 -11.94
CA LYS A 212 5.88 -14.24 -11.58
C LYS A 212 6.02 -14.00 -10.06
N LEU A 213 4.98 -14.26 -9.28
CA LEU A 213 4.96 -14.14 -7.82
C LEU A 213 4.92 -15.51 -7.13
N TYR A 214 5.25 -16.60 -7.84
CA TYR A 214 5.12 -17.95 -7.33
C TYR A 214 6.04 -18.23 -6.13
N GLY A 215 5.46 -18.35 -4.94
CA GLY A 215 6.15 -18.81 -3.73
C GLY A 215 7.18 -17.84 -3.12
N ILE A 216 7.50 -16.73 -3.76
CA ILE A 216 8.33 -15.65 -3.22
C ILE A 216 8.04 -14.36 -3.99
N ALA A 217 7.92 -13.24 -3.27
CA ALA A 217 7.77 -11.92 -3.87
C ALA A 217 9.14 -11.39 -4.30
N PRO A 218 9.35 -11.04 -5.58
CA PRO A 218 10.56 -10.36 -6.02
C PRO A 218 10.72 -8.99 -5.34
N GLY A 219 9.61 -8.24 -5.26
CA GLY A 219 9.54 -6.96 -4.57
C GLY A 219 8.30 -6.85 -3.69
N VAL A 220 8.48 -6.23 -2.52
CA VAL A 220 7.43 -5.92 -1.56
C VAL A 220 7.53 -4.44 -1.20
N ALA A 221 6.39 -3.76 -1.23
CA ALA A 221 6.30 -2.35 -0.86
C ALA A 221 5.11 -2.10 0.06
N TRP A 222 5.27 -1.06 0.88
CA TRP A 222 4.22 -0.45 1.69
C TRP A 222 4.02 0.93 1.14
N ILE A 223 2.84 1.18 0.59
CA ILE A 223 2.58 2.40 -0.17
C ILE A 223 1.43 3.17 0.47
N GLY A 224 1.58 4.49 0.53
CA GLY A 224 0.50 5.47 0.60
C GLY A 224 0.36 6.10 -0.78
N PHE A 225 -0.87 6.32 -1.23
CA PHE A 225 -1.12 6.86 -2.56
C PHE A 225 -2.27 7.86 -2.57
N VAL A 226 -2.17 8.79 -3.51
CA VAL A 226 -3.21 9.75 -3.87
C VAL A 226 -3.32 9.81 -5.38
N LYS A 227 -4.56 9.78 -5.87
CA LYS A 227 -4.90 10.08 -7.26
C LYS A 227 -5.81 11.30 -7.30
N ASP A 228 -5.41 12.28 -8.11
CA ASP A 228 -6.21 13.46 -8.42
C ASP A 228 -6.34 13.59 -9.92
N ARG A 229 -7.56 13.71 -10.43
CA ARG A 229 -7.77 13.91 -11.87
C ARG A 229 -7.90 15.38 -12.24
N ASP A 230 -8.41 16.25 -11.36
CA ASP A 230 -8.85 17.58 -11.80
C ASP A 230 -8.83 18.73 -10.76
N GLN A 231 -8.69 18.51 -9.44
CA GLN A 231 -9.11 19.55 -8.44
C GLN A 231 -8.21 19.75 -7.20
N GLY A 232 -6.92 19.41 -7.27
CA GLY A 232 -6.03 19.50 -6.11
C GLY A 232 -6.21 18.27 -5.23
N GLY A 233 -5.18 17.43 -5.16
CA GLY A 233 -5.33 16.06 -4.65
C GLY A 233 -5.76 15.96 -3.19
N PRO A 234 -6.47 14.88 -2.83
CA PRO A 234 -6.92 14.66 -1.47
C PRO A 234 -5.74 14.57 -0.50
N ALA A 235 -6.03 14.86 0.77
CA ALA A 235 -5.14 14.57 1.86
C ALA A 235 -4.79 13.07 1.93
N MET A 236 -3.54 12.74 2.28
CA MET A 236 -3.16 11.40 2.75
C MET A 236 -3.30 11.32 4.27
N GLY A 237 -3.83 10.20 4.77
CA GLY A 237 -4.03 10.02 6.21
C GLY A 237 -4.93 11.12 6.78
N SER A 238 -4.46 11.78 7.84
CA SER A 238 -5.14 12.93 8.44
C SER A 238 -5.09 14.22 7.61
N GLY A 239 -4.20 14.31 6.61
CA GLY A 239 -3.87 15.56 5.91
C GLY A 239 -2.87 16.47 6.64
N HIS A 240 -2.33 16.01 7.77
CA HIS A 240 -1.33 16.73 8.56
C HIS A 240 0.04 16.06 8.51
N PHE A 241 1.06 16.83 8.86
CA PHE A 241 2.45 16.38 8.85
C PHE A 241 2.81 15.63 10.14
N PRO A 242 3.63 14.55 10.07
CA PRO A 242 4.03 13.73 11.23
C PRO A 242 4.65 14.51 12.39
N GLU A 243 5.28 15.64 12.10
CA GLU A 243 5.92 16.55 13.03
C GLU A 243 4.94 17.12 14.08
N GLU A 244 3.63 17.09 13.80
CA GLU A 244 2.63 17.58 14.74
C GLU A 244 2.43 16.65 15.96
N GLY A 245 2.85 15.37 15.87
CA GLY A 245 2.84 14.40 16.97
C GLY A 245 1.83 13.26 16.83
N GLN A 246 1.75 12.40 17.86
CA GLN A 246 0.80 11.28 17.90
C GLN A 246 -0.65 11.78 17.86
N ARG A 247 -1.57 10.98 17.29
CA ARG A 247 -3.00 11.30 17.07
C ARG A 247 -3.30 12.34 16.01
N LYS A 248 -2.29 12.76 15.26
CA LYS A 248 -2.43 13.79 14.24
C LYS A 248 -2.16 13.29 12.83
N VAL A 249 -1.67 12.05 12.65
CA VAL A 249 -1.30 11.45 11.35
C VAL A 249 -1.65 9.97 11.26
#